data_AF-A0A6G1CFR6-F1
#
_entry.id   AF-A0A6G1CFR6-F1
#
_cell.length_a   1.000
_cell.length_b   1.000
_cell.length_c   1.000
_cell.angle_alpha   90.00
_cell.angle_beta   90.00
_cell.angle_gamma   90.00
#
_symmetry.space_group_name_H-M   'P 1'
#
loop_
_entity.id
_entity.type
_entity.pdbx_description
1 polymer ?
#
loop_
_entity_poly.entity_id
_entity_poly.type
_entity_poly.pdbx_seq_one_letter_code
_entity_poly.pdbx_strand_id
1 'polypeptide(L)'
;MAERGTATPCTHHLLLLPLLLLVAANTNHAATINITNLCSFTVWPAAVPVGGGMRLDPGMSWALEVPAGTAPGRVWARTGCKFDANGNGTCLTGDCGGVLSCKKNGEPPQTLAEFSLDQFNRQDFFDISLINGFNVPMDFLPVPEQRQGAPRCSKGPRCPANITLQCPSELKAPGGCNSACNVFKQDKYCCTGNGGNTCEPTTYSLSLVRMCPDAYSYTLDDASTTFTCPSGTNYQIYFCPPTDITSSSPTPPPPPIATGPSGMESSSKRGGRVVATIVVSVIGSTSVLTILITYIIIKRRIRRHQEMHDEEQEFEELPLQGMPRRFTFQQLQEATDQFRDKLGEGGFGSVFVGQIGDIILSTIDKNSEAAFVKLAFSAQI
;
A
#
# COMPACT_ATOMS: atom_id res chain seq x y z
N MET A 1 -43.94 -23.47 72.50
CA MET A 1 -42.54 -23.16 72.16
C MET A 1 -42.16 -24.06 70.99
N ALA A 2 -42.45 -23.59 69.78
CA ALA A 2 -42.02 -24.14 68.49
C ALA A 2 -40.72 -23.40 68.11
N GLU A 3 -39.79 -23.87 67.28
CA GLU A 3 -39.89 -24.70 66.08
C GLU A 3 -38.63 -25.55 65.87
N ARG A 4 -38.81 -26.63 65.12
CA ARG A 4 -37.78 -27.44 64.46
C ARG A 4 -37.91 -27.14 62.97
N GLY A 5 -36.85 -26.65 62.31
CA GLY A 5 -36.90 -26.24 60.90
C GLY A 5 -35.57 -26.45 60.16
N THR A 6 -35.48 -27.61 59.51
CA THR A 6 -34.74 -27.97 58.28
C THR A 6 -33.63 -27.06 57.74
N ALA A 7 -32.43 -27.63 57.60
CA ALA A 7 -31.39 -27.19 56.68
C ALA A 7 -31.77 -27.54 55.23
N THR A 8 -31.68 -26.57 54.32
CA THR A 8 -31.74 -26.73 52.87
C THR A 8 -30.41 -26.28 52.26
N PRO A 9 -29.82 -27.05 51.33
CA PRO A 9 -28.62 -26.63 50.62
C PRO A 9 -29.00 -25.68 49.49
N CYS A 10 -28.50 -24.44 49.51
CA CYS A 10 -28.60 -23.54 48.37
C CYS A 10 -27.72 -24.08 47.23
N THR A 11 -28.39 -24.48 46.16
CA THR A 11 -27.83 -24.93 44.89
C THR A 11 -27.09 -23.80 44.18
N HIS A 12 -25.85 -24.10 43.79
CA HIS A 12 -25.16 -23.43 42.69
C HIS A 12 -26.04 -23.51 41.42
N HIS A 13 -26.52 -22.37 40.92
CA HIS A 13 -26.84 -22.24 39.50
C HIS A 13 -26.35 -20.89 38.96
N LEU A 14 -25.24 -20.99 38.23
CA LEU A 14 -25.08 -20.42 36.90
C LEU A 14 -25.40 -18.91 36.74
N LEU A 15 -24.40 -18.08 37.03
CA LEU A 15 -24.20 -16.81 36.31
C LEU A 15 -22.69 -16.62 36.04
N LEU A 16 -22.06 -17.66 35.46
CA LEU A 16 -20.84 -17.47 34.68
C LEU A 16 -21.28 -16.94 33.31
N LEU A 17 -21.47 -15.62 33.22
CA LEU A 17 -21.42 -14.93 31.94
C LEU A 17 -20.08 -15.32 31.29
N PRO A 18 -20.06 -16.00 30.13
CA PRO A 18 -18.83 -16.05 29.38
C PRO A 18 -18.58 -14.60 28.96
N LEU A 19 -17.57 -13.97 29.56
CA LEU A 19 -16.99 -12.76 29.01
C LEU A 19 -16.43 -13.19 27.65
N LEU A 20 -17.31 -13.15 26.65
CA LEU A 20 -16.96 -13.25 25.25
C LEU A 20 -16.02 -12.07 25.05
N LEU A 21 -14.72 -12.31 25.16
CA LEU A 21 -13.70 -11.46 24.60
C LEU A 21 -14.04 -11.38 23.11
N LEU A 22 -14.89 -10.42 22.76
CA LEU A 22 -14.82 -9.75 21.48
C LEU A 22 -13.43 -9.15 21.43
N VAL A 23 -12.44 -9.98 21.10
CA VAL A 23 -11.36 -9.53 20.26
C VAL A 23 -12.11 -9.09 19.01
N ALA A 24 -12.47 -7.81 18.95
CA ALA A 24 -12.65 -7.15 17.69
C ALA A 24 -11.32 -7.41 16.98
N ALA A 25 -11.29 -8.44 16.13
CA ALA A 25 -10.31 -8.49 15.09
C ALA A 25 -10.57 -7.17 14.36
N ASN A 26 -9.70 -6.18 14.59
CA ASN A 26 -9.53 -5.10 13.65
C ASN A 26 -9.17 -5.83 12.36
N THR A 27 -10.19 -6.11 11.55
CA THR A 27 -9.99 -6.55 10.20
C THR A 27 -9.45 -5.30 9.54
N ASN A 28 -8.11 -5.18 9.55
CA ASN A 28 -7.41 -4.24 8.71
C ASN A 28 -7.84 -4.62 7.30
N HIS A 29 -8.83 -3.91 6.78
CA HIS A 29 -9.51 -4.30 5.56
C HIS A 29 -8.48 -4.18 4.43
N ALA A 30 -8.06 -5.31 3.88
CA ALA A 30 -7.20 -5.30 2.70
C ALA A 30 -7.95 -4.61 1.55
N ALA A 31 -7.20 -3.86 0.73
CA ALA A 31 -7.70 -3.37 -0.54
C ALA A 31 -7.42 -4.42 -1.61
N THR A 32 -8.38 -4.65 -2.49
CA THR A 32 -8.18 -5.46 -3.69
C THR A 32 -7.81 -4.55 -4.86
N ILE A 33 -6.69 -4.85 -5.53
CA ILE A 33 -6.30 -4.23 -6.79
C ILE A 33 -6.51 -5.25 -7.92
N ASN A 34 -7.51 -5.03 -8.76
CA ASN A 34 -7.78 -5.88 -9.92
C ASN A 34 -6.95 -5.42 -11.13
N ILE A 35 -5.95 -6.21 -11.49
CA ILE A 35 -5.01 -5.94 -12.58
C ILE A 35 -5.49 -6.70 -13.82
N THR A 36 -5.80 -6.00 -14.92
CA THR A 36 -6.34 -6.60 -16.15
C THR A 36 -5.46 -6.28 -17.34
N ASN A 37 -5.13 -7.31 -18.12
CA ASN A 37 -4.42 -7.15 -19.38
C ASN A 37 -5.40 -6.93 -20.54
N LEU A 38 -5.55 -5.69 -21.02
CA LEU A 38 -6.30 -5.39 -22.24
C LEU A 38 -5.40 -5.27 -23.48
N CYS A 39 -4.09 -5.48 -23.33
CA CYS A 39 -3.18 -5.49 -24.45
C CYS A 39 -3.48 -6.68 -25.38
N SER A 40 -3.17 -6.52 -26.67
CA SER A 40 -3.24 -7.62 -27.64
C SER A 40 -2.11 -8.65 -27.48
N PHE A 41 -1.23 -8.47 -26.50
CA PHE A 41 -0.07 -9.31 -26.21
C PHE A 41 -0.03 -9.68 -24.72
N THR A 42 0.64 -10.80 -24.42
CA THR A 42 0.88 -11.24 -23.04
C THR A 42 1.76 -10.26 -22.30
N VAL A 43 1.38 -9.94 -21.06
CA VAL A 43 2.19 -9.19 -20.11
C VAL A 43 2.43 -10.02 -18.86
N TRP A 44 3.51 -9.72 -18.15
CA TRP A 44 3.81 -10.34 -16.87
C TRP A 44 3.73 -9.26 -15.80
N PRO A 45 2.54 -8.93 -15.26
CA PRO A 45 2.47 -7.98 -14.17
C PRO A 45 3.39 -8.39 -13.03
N ALA A 46 3.94 -7.38 -12.39
CA ALA A 46 4.72 -7.50 -11.19
C ALA A 46 4.18 -6.53 -10.15
N ALA A 47 4.28 -6.93 -8.89
CA ALA A 47 3.82 -6.13 -7.76
C ALA A 47 4.73 -6.34 -6.55
N VAL A 48 5.07 -5.24 -5.87
CA VAL A 48 5.83 -5.24 -4.61
C VAL A 48 5.17 -4.27 -3.62
N PRO A 49 5.24 -4.51 -2.30
CA PRO A 49 5.90 -5.64 -1.64
C PRO A 49 5.08 -6.94 -1.65
N VAL A 50 3.84 -6.90 -2.13
CA VAL A 50 2.91 -8.04 -2.14
C VAL A 50 2.57 -8.50 -3.55
N GLY A 51 2.33 -9.80 -3.72
CA GLY A 51 1.92 -10.40 -4.99
C GLY A 51 3.08 -10.96 -5.83
N GLY A 52 4.17 -10.21 -5.96
CA GLY A 52 5.36 -10.63 -6.70
C GLY A 52 5.17 -10.51 -8.22
N GLY A 53 4.56 -11.50 -8.86
CA GLY A 53 4.28 -11.43 -10.30
C GLY A 53 3.78 -12.73 -10.90
N MET A 54 3.06 -12.61 -12.02
CA MET A 54 2.48 -13.74 -12.75
C MET A 54 2.38 -13.43 -14.25
N ARG A 55 1.96 -14.40 -15.05
CA ARG A 55 1.66 -14.23 -16.47
C ARG A 55 0.18 -13.89 -16.66
N LEU A 56 -0.11 -12.82 -17.40
CA LEU A 56 -1.46 -12.49 -17.86
C LEU A 56 -1.52 -12.44 -19.38
N ASP A 57 -2.22 -13.40 -19.97
CA ASP A 57 -2.57 -13.38 -21.39
C ASP A 57 -3.65 -12.31 -21.68
N PRO A 58 -3.84 -11.90 -22.95
CA PRO A 58 -4.87 -10.92 -23.31
C PRO A 58 -6.26 -11.26 -22.75
N GLY A 59 -6.90 -10.29 -22.11
CA GLY A 59 -8.22 -10.41 -21.49
C GLY A 59 -8.22 -11.04 -20.09
N MET A 60 -7.07 -11.49 -19.57
CA MET A 60 -6.98 -12.10 -18.23
C MET A 60 -6.79 -11.04 -17.14
N SER A 61 -7.24 -11.37 -15.93
CA SER A 61 -7.14 -10.51 -14.75
C SER A 61 -6.49 -11.22 -13.56
N TRP A 62 -5.88 -10.43 -12.68
CA TRP A 62 -5.31 -10.84 -11.41
C TRP A 62 -5.86 -9.95 -10.29
N ALA A 63 -6.55 -10.56 -9.32
CA ALA A 63 -6.93 -9.88 -8.09
C ALA A 63 -5.77 -9.94 -7.09
N LEU A 64 -5.16 -8.79 -6.82
CA LEU A 64 -4.09 -8.62 -5.85
C LEU A 64 -4.67 -8.09 -4.53
N GLU A 65 -4.57 -8.88 -3.47
CA GLU A 65 -4.92 -8.46 -2.11
C GLU A 65 -3.75 -7.72 -1.47
N VAL A 66 -3.98 -6.45 -1.12
CA VAL A 66 -2.98 -5.57 -0.52
C VAL A 66 -3.38 -5.20 0.90
N PRO A 67 -2.57 -5.56 1.91
CA PRO A 67 -2.87 -5.19 3.30
C PRO A 67 -2.95 -3.67 3.51
N ALA A 68 -3.88 -3.22 4.34
CA ALA A 68 -3.91 -1.84 4.82
C ALA A 68 -2.59 -1.48 5.51
N GLY A 69 -2.11 -0.25 5.30
CA GLY A 69 -0.82 0.24 5.80
C GLY A 69 0.36 -0.03 4.86
N THR A 70 0.15 -0.71 3.73
CA THR A 70 1.23 -0.97 2.75
C THR A 70 1.72 0.34 2.15
N ALA A 71 3.00 0.67 2.36
CA ALA A 71 3.70 1.79 1.73
C ALA A 71 5.23 1.58 1.72
N PRO A 72 5.95 1.94 0.63
CA PRO A 72 5.41 2.19 -0.71
C PRO A 72 5.06 0.86 -1.41
N GLY A 73 4.01 0.87 -2.23
CA GLY A 73 3.62 -0.24 -3.09
C GLY A 73 3.68 0.14 -4.57
N ARG A 74 3.96 -0.84 -5.42
CA ARG A 74 4.11 -0.65 -6.87
C ARG A 74 3.53 -1.81 -7.67
N VAL A 75 2.91 -1.49 -8.80
CA VAL A 75 2.50 -2.44 -9.83
C VAL A 75 3.01 -1.96 -11.19
N TRP A 76 3.52 -2.88 -12.01
CA TRP A 76 3.94 -2.57 -13.38
C TRP A 76 3.79 -3.78 -14.31
N ALA A 77 3.75 -3.52 -15.62
CA ALA A 77 3.78 -4.56 -16.63
C ALA A 77 5.21 -4.84 -17.10
N ARG A 78 5.55 -6.12 -17.23
CA ARG A 78 6.76 -6.59 -17.91
C ARG A 78 6.41 -7.17 -19.27
N THR A 79 7.28 -6.96 -20.26
CA THR A 79 7.04 -7.40 -21.64
C THR A 79 8.17 -8.29 -22.15
N GLY A 80 7.86 -9.11 -23.17
CA GLY A 80 8.86 -9.96 -23.84
C GLY A 80 9.54 -10.96 -22.91
N CYS A 81 8.83 -11.47 -21.91
CA CYS A 81 9.43 -12.34 -20.90
C CYS A 81 9.50 -13.81 -21.33
N LYS A 82 10.52 -14.50 -20.84
CA LYS A 82 10.65 -15.95 -20.92
C LYS A 82 11.12 -16.48 -19.58
N PHE A 83 10.30 -17.31 -18.95
CA PHE A 83 10.61 -17.97 -17.67
C PHE A 83 10.63 -19.50 -17.85
N ASP A 84 11.48 -20.16 -17.07
CA ASP A 84 11.48 -21.61 -16.91
C ASP A 84 10.41 -22.07 -15.91
N ALA A 85 10.33 -23.37 -15.66
CA ALA A 85 9.37 -23.96 -14.72
C ALA A 85 9.57 -23.53 -13.25
N ASN A 86 10.77 -23.06 -12.90
CA ASN A 86 11.09 -22.55 -11.57
C ASN A 86 10.80 -21.04 -11.44
N GLY A 87 10.34 -20.40 -12.52
CA GLY A 87 10.11 -18.97 -12.57
C GLY A 87 11.38 -18.14 -12.75
N ASN A 88 12.50 -18.72 -13.18
CA ASN A 88 13.71 -17.99 -13.51
C ASN A 88 13.77 -17.68 -15.01
N GLY A 89 14.26 -16.51 -15.38
CA GLY A 89 14.16 -16.04 -16.75
C GLY A 89 14.64 -14.62 -16.95
N THR A 90 14.12 -13.98 -18.00
CA THR A 90 14.35 -12.56 -18.28
C THR A 90 13.13 -11.93 -18.93
N CYS A 91 12.98 -10.62 -18.78
CA CYS A 91 12.05 -9.77 -19.51
C CYS A 91 12.78 -8.71 -20.33
N LEU A 92 12.16 -8.26 -21.42
CA LEU A 92 12.68 -7.17 -22.25
C LEU A 92 12.55 -5.81 -21.53
N THR A 93 11.43 -5.58 -20.85
CA THR A 93 11.17 -4.38 -20.04
C THR A 93 10.68 -4.76 -18.65
N GLY A 94 11.03 -3.96 -17.64
CA GLY A 94 10.54 -4.13 -16.27
C GLY A 94 11.07 -5.37 -15.55
N ASP A 95 12.13 -6.01 -16.05
CA ASP A 95 12.71 -7.22 -15.42
C ASP A 95 13.12 -6.93 -13.97
N CYS A 96 12.81 -7.82 -13.04
CA CYS A 96 13.02 -7.60 -11.61
C CYS A 96 14.13 -8.49 -11.02
N GLY A 97 15.17 -8.77 -11.83
CA GLY A 97 16.29 -9.63 -11.45
C GLY A 97 16.12 -11.08 -11.93
N GLY A 98 15.46 -11.27 -13.06
CA GLY A 98 15.33 -12.55 -13.73
C GLY A 98 14.41 -13.56 -13.04
N VAL A 99 13.44 -13.07 -12.26
CA VAL A 99 12.48 -13.91 -11.54
C VAL A 99 11.04 -13.53 -11.87
N LEU A 100 10.16 -14.52 -11.96
CA LEU A 100 8.73 -14.32 -12.24
C LEU A 100 8.04 -13.60 -11.09
N SER A 101 8.27 -14.05 -9.86
CA SER A 101 7.72 -13.43 -8.65
C SER A 101 8.70 -12.39 -8.11
N CYS A 102 8.47 -11.12 -8.44
CA CYS A 102 9.36 -10.02 -8.07
C CYS A 102 9.46 -9.82 -6.56
N LYS A 103 10.66 -9.49 -6.09
CA LYS A 103 10.94 -9.12 -4.69
C LYS A 103 11.49 -7.69 -4.55
N LYS A 104 11.79 -7.07 -5.69
CA LYS A 104 12.34 -5.72 -5.83
C LYS A 104 11.70 -5.06 -7.04
N ASN A 105 11.96 -3.77 -7.20
CA ASN A 105 11.54 -3.00 -8.37
C ASN A 105 12.12 -3.58 -9.67
N GLY A 106 11.40 -3.36 -10.78
CA GLY A 106 11.88 -3.69 -12.12
C GLY A 106 12.95 -2.72 -12.62
N GLU A 107 13.67 -3.13 -13.66
CA GLU A 107 14.58 -2.27 -14.41
C GLU A 107 13.79 -1.39 -15.41
N PRO A 108 14.15 -0.11 -15.58
CA PRO A 108 13.57 0.77 -16.60
C PRO A 108 13.76 0.24 -18.05
N PRO A 109 12.86 0.58 -19.00
CA PRO A 109 11.68 1.43 -18.81
C PRO A 109 10.46 0.67 -18.27
N GLN A 110 9.73 1.30 -17.35
CA GLN A 110 8.50 0.77 -16.79
C GLN A 110 7.52 1.89 -16.43
N THR A 111 6.29 1.79 -16.95
CA THR A 111 5.17 2.58 -16.45
C THR A 111 4.77 2.03 -15.08
N LEU A 112 4.79 2.87 -14.04
CA LEU A 112 4.51 2.45 -12.67
C LEU A 112 3.12 2.92 -12.24
N ALA A 113 2.34 2.05 -11.59
CA ALA A 113 1.31 2.45 -10.64
C ALA A 113 1.94 2.43 -9.25
N GLU A 114 2.01 3.59 -8.58
CA GLU A 114 2.54 3.71 -7.22
C GLU A 114 1.38 3.95 -6.25
N PHE A 115 1.45 3.36 -5.05
CA PHE A 115 0.42 3.53 -4.03
C PHE A 115 0.98 3.46 -2.61
N SER A 116 0.26 4.08 -1.69
CA SER A 116 0.42 3.96 -0.25
C SER A 116 -0.97 3.90 0.39
N LEU A 117 -1.33 2.76 0.98
CA LEU A 117 -2.70 2.49 1.44
C LEU A 117 -2.84 2.66 2.95
N ASP A 118 -3.97 3.20 3.40
CA ASP A 118 -4.31 3.46 4.80
C ASP A 118 -3.25 4.29 5.53
N GLN A 119 -2.91 5.44 4.93
CA GLN A 119 -1.93 6.37 5.43
C GLN A 119 -2.60 7.48 6.28
N PHE A 120 -1.93 8.63 6.39
CA PHE A 120 -2.41 9.77 7.19
C PHE A 120 -3.86 10.15 6.88
N ASN A 121 -4.65 10.39 7.92
CA ASN A 121 -6.09 10.65 7.86
C ASN A 121 -6.94 9.55 7.21
N ARG A 122 -6.50 8.28 7.28
CA ARG A 122 -7.24 7.16 6.68
C ARG A 122 -7.47 7.39 5.19
N GLN A 123 -6.39 7.78 4.51
CA GLN A 123 -6.38 8.01 3.08
C GLN A 123 -5.37 7.12 2.39
N ASP A 124 -5.75 6.66 1.22
CA ASP A 124 -4.90 6.02 0.23
C ASP A 124 -4.35 7.11 -0.68
N PHE A 125 -3.07 7.03 -1.02
CA PHE A 125 -2.38 7.89 -1.99
C PHE A 125 -1.92 7.03 -3.15
N PHE A 126 -2.13 7.49 -4.38
CA PHE A 126 -1.78 6.72 -5.56
C PHE A 126 -1.58 7.59 -6.79
N ASP A 127 -0.74 7.12 -7.70
CA ASP A 127 -0.35 7.83 -8.92
C ASP A 127 0.09 6.86 -10.03
N ILE A 128 0.20 7.37 -11.26
CA ILE A 128 0.98 6.72 -12.32
C ILE A 128 2.27 7.50 -12.48
N SER A 129 3.41 6.82 -12.47
CA SER A 129 4.73 7.43 -12.55
C SER A 129 5.50 6.97 -13.79
N LEU A 130 6.05 7.95 -14.51
CA LEU A 130 6.90 7.83 -15.69
C LEU A 130 8.35 8.22 -15.39
N ILE A 131 8.71 8.45 -14.12
CA ILE A 131 10.10 8.72 -13.69
C ILE A 131 11.04 7.60 -14.14
N ASN A 132 10.54 6.36 -14.17
CA ASN A 132 11.27 5.18 -14.63
C ASN A 132 10.97 4.80 -16.08
N GLY A 133 10.51 5.76 -16.87
CA GLY A 133 10.17 5.59 -18.28
C GLY A 133 8.76 5.04 -18.49
N PHE A 134 8.50 4.60 -19.72
CA PHE A 134 7.23 4.09 -20.19
C PHE A 134 7.46 2.81 -20.99
N ASN A 135 6.62 1.81 -20.80
CA ASN A 135 6.62 0.61 -21.63
C ASN A 135 5.21 0.22 -22.10
N VAL A 136 4.23 0.22 -21.19
CA VAL A 136 2.85 -0.19 -21.46
C VAL A 136 1.89 0.92 -21.00
N PRO A 137 0.88 1.31 -21.79
CA PRO A 137 -0.14 2.26 -21.36
C PRO A 137 -0.93 1.73 -20.15
N MET A 138 -1.35 2.61 -19.25
CA MET A 138 -1.93 2.21 -17.97
C MET A 138 -3.07 3.14 -17.53
N ASP A 139 -4.13 2.56 -16.98
CA ASP A 139 -5.09 3.25 -16.13
C ASP A 139 -4.95 2.72 -14.70
N PHE A 140 -5.06 3.58 -13.70
CA PHE A 140 -5.14 3.20 -12.29
C PHE A 140 -6.30 3.95 -11.64
N LEU A 141 -7.42 3.24 -11.44
CA LEU A 141 -8.69 3.87 -11.08
C LEU A 141 -9.26 3.24 -9.80
N PRO A 142 -9.93 4.01 -8.94
CA PRO A 142 -10.74 3.42 -7.88
C PRO A 142 -11.92 2.67 -8.49
N VAL A 143 -12.31 1.54 -7.87
CA VAL A 143 -13.56 0.84 -8.18
C VAL A 143 -14.70 1.68 -7.60
N PRO A 144 -15.68 2.11 -8.41
CA PRO A 144 -16.78 2.93 -7.92
C PRO A 144 -17.58 2.19 -6.84
N GLU A 145 -17.52 2.66 -5.59
CA GLU A 145 -18.38 2.13 -4.53
C GLU A 145 -19.83 2.61 -4.72
N GLN A 146 -20.77 1.67 -4.73
CA GLN A 146 -22.21 1.96 -4.79
C GLN A 146 -22.81 2.38 -3.43
N ARG A 147 -22.00 2.50 -2.37
CA ARG A 147 -22.53 2.82 -1.03
C ARG A 147 -23.08 4.24 -1.00
N GLN A 148 -24.35 4.35 -0.63
CA GLN A 148 -25.03 5.63 -0.43
C GLN A 148 -24.39 6.38 0.76
N GLY A 149 -23.85 7.57 0.50
CA GLY A 149 -23.39 8.50 1.54
C GLY A 149 -21.88 8.54 1.80
N ALA A 150 -21.06 7.67 1.20
CA ALA A 150 -19.60 7.79 1.27
C ALA A 150 -19.08 8.82 0.25
N PRO A 151 -18.01 9.58 0.57
CA PRO A 151 -17.30 10.39 -0.42
C PRO A 151 -16.88 9.49 -1.58
N ARG A 152 -17.40 9.76 -2.77
CA ARG A 152 -17.13 8.94 -3.95
C ARG A 152 -15.69 9.18 -4.41
N CYS A 153 -14.78 8.24 -4.13
CA CYS A 153 -13.54 8.20 -4.91
C CYS A 153 -13.86 7.64 -6.30
N SER A 154 -13.86 8.52 -7.29
CA SER A 154 -14.26 8.17 -8.67
C SER A 154 -13.25 8.60 -9.72
N LYS A 155 -12.16 9.26 -9.31
CA LYS A 155 -11.10 9.73 -10.19
C LYS A 155 -9.81 9.01 -9.84
N GLY A 156 -9.02 8.70 -10.87
CA GLY A 156 -7.68 8.17 -10.76
C GLY A 156 -6.88 8.54 -12.01
N PRO A 157 -5.56 8.39 -11.98
CA PRO A 157 -4.69 8.74 -13.09
C PRO A 157 -4.88 7.81 -14.28
N ARG A 158 -4.77 8.39 -15.48
CA ARG A 158 -4.80 7.68 -16.76
C ARG A 158 -3.60 8.06 -17.62
N CYS A 159 -3.00 7.05 -18.24
CA CYS A 159 -1.96 7.20 -19.26
C CYS A 159 -2.22 6.20 -20.41
N PRO A 160 -3.28 6.40 -21.20
CA PRO A 160 -3.69 5.47 -22.25
C PRO A 160 -2.88 5.63 -23.54
N ALA A 161 -2.14 6.72 -23.69
CA ALA A 161 -1.37 7.02 -24.90
C ALA A 161 -0.17 6.08 -25.05
N ASN A 162 0.11 5.68 -26.29
CA ASN A 162 1.29 4.88 -26.59
C ASN A 162 2.53 5.77 -26.81
N ILE A 163 3.22 6.10 -25.71
CA ILE A 163 4.40 6.97 -25.72
C ILE A 163 5.55 6.37 -26.54
N THR A 164 5.66 5.04 -26.68
CA THR A 164 6.78 4.41 -27.41
C THR A 164 6.85 4.83 -28.87
N LEU A 165 5.71 5.20 -29.48
CA LEU A 165 5.64 5.65 -30.88
C LEU A 165 6.23 7.06 -31.08
N GLN A 166 6.17 7.90 -30.05
CA GLN A 166 6.66 9.28 -30.08
C GLN A 166 7.91 9.48 -29.22
N CYS A 167 8.55 8.38 -28.80
CA CYS A 167 9.72 8.43 -27.94
C CYS A 167 10.89 9.15 -28.65
N PRO A 168 11.48 10.21 -28.03
CA PRO A 168 12.68 10.85 -28.54
C PRO A 168 13.80 9.83 -28.79
N SER A 169 14.57 10.00 -29.86
CA SER A 169 15.64 9.08 -30.26
C SER A 169 16.60 8.74 -29.14
N GLU A 170 16.95 9.73 -28.33
CA GLU A 170 17.87 9.68 -27.20
C GLU A 170 17.33 8.85 -26.03
N LEU A 171 16.01 8.67 -25.95
CA LEU A 171 15.32 7.96 -24.87
C LEU A 171 14.81 6.58 -25.30
N LYS A 172 14.91 6.22 -26.58
CA LYS A 172 14.41 4.93 -27.07
C LYS A 172 15.11 3.76 -26.39
N ALA A 173 14.30 2.80 -25.95
CA ALA A 173 14.77 1.53 -25.41
C ALA A 173 14.02 0.38 -26.10
N PRO A 174 14.58 -0.84 -26.11
CA PRO A 174 13.84 -2.00 -26.61
C PRO A 174 12.51 -2.16 -25.87
N GLY A 175 11.39 -2.10 -26.59
CA GLY A 175 10.05 -2.25 -26.03
C GLY A 175 9.55 -1.09 -25.16
N GLY A 176 10.23 0.06 -25.14
CA GLY A 176 9.82 1.18 -24.29
C GLY A 176 10.50 2.51 -24.59
N CYS A 177 10.27 3.48 -23.71
CA CYS A 177 10.87 4.81 -23.72
C CYS A 177 11.42 5.11 -22.33
N ASN A 178 12.72 5.32 -22.19
CA ASN A 178 13.33 5.68 -20.93
C ASN A 178 12.97 7.11 -20.51
N SER A 179 13.11 7.42 -19.22
CA SER A 179 13.18 8.82 -18.79
C SER A 179 14.57 9.40 -19.03
N ALA A 180 14.66 10.73 -19.05
CA ALA A 180 15.94 11.43 -19.11
C ALA A 180 16.85 11.09 -17.92
N CYS A 181 16.29 10.89 -16.72
CA CYS A 181 17.07 10.44 -15.57
C CYS A 181 17.68 9.06 -15.84
N ASN A 182 16.90 8.13 -16.41
CA ASN A 182 17.38 6.77 -16.67
C ASN A 182 18.54 6.75 -17.68
N VAL A 183 18.54 7.65 -18.68
CA VAL A 183 19.59 7.72 -19.71
C VAL A 183 20.78 8.55 -19.26
N PHE A 184 20.56 9.79 -18.83
CA PHE A 184 21.64 10.76 -18.65
C PHE A 184 22.26 10.73 -17.24
N LYS A 185 21.53 10.25 -16.22
CA LYS A 185 22.02 10.16 -14.83
C LYS A 185 22.55 11.48 -14.26
N GLN A 186 22.04 12.62 -14.73
CA GLN A 186 22.44 13.95 -14.26
C GLN A 186 21.43 14.50 -13.25
N ASP A 187 21.92 15.28 -12.28
CA ASP A 187 21.13 15.93 -11.23
C ASP A 187 19.91 16.67 -11.76
N LYS A 188 20.06 17.38 -12.89
CA LYS A 188 18.96 18.10 -13.54
C LYS A 188 17.78 17.19 -13.93
N TYR A 189 18.04 15.94 -14.31
CA TYR A 189 17.00 15.00 -14.75
C TYR A 189 16.52 14.08 -13.65
N CYS A 190 17.41 13.72 -12.72
CA CYS A 190 17.11 12.85 -11.60
C CYS A 190 16.65 13.59 -10.35
N CYS A 191 16.67 14.93 -10.40
CA CYS A 191 16.35 15.81 -9.28
C CYS A 191 17.17 15.50 -8.02
N THR A 192 18.45 15.14 -8.20
CA THR A 192 19.40 14.83 -7.13
C THR A 192 20.34 16.02 -6.87
N GLY A 193 21.05 16.01 -5.73
CA GLY A 193 22.02 17.07 -5.37
C GLY A 193 21.37 18.45 -5.17
N ASN A 194 22.04 19.52 -5.61
CA ASN A 194 21.51 20.91 -5.57
C ASN A 194 20.22 21.10 -6.41
N GLY A 195 19.88 20.12 -7.27
CA GLY A 195 18.64 20.10 -8.05
C GLY A 195 17.41 19.60 -7.29
N GLY A 196 17.55 19.06 -6.07
CA GLY A 196 16.40 18.59 -5.28
C GLY A 196 15.41 19.69 -4.88
N ASN A 197 15.89 20.93 -4.73
CA ASN A 197 15.06 22.10 -4.42
C ASN A 197 14.70 22.95 -5.66
N THR A 198 15.22 22.61 -6.85
CA THR A 198 15.06 23.37 -8.11
C THR A 198 14.88 22.44 -9.32
N CYS A 199 14.10 21.36 -9.16
CA CYS A 199 13.86 20.45 -10.26
C CYS A 199 12.79 20.98 -11.23
N GLU A 200 13.25 21.69 -12.26
CA GLU A 200 12.40 22.26 -13.29
C GLU A 200 12.02 21.21 -14.36
N PRO A 201 10.82 21.30 -14.97
CA PRO A 201 10.49 20.51 -16.14
C PRO A 201 11.55 20.64 -17.24
N THR A 202 11.89 19.52 -17.86
CA THR A 202 12.80 19.47 -19.01
C THR A 202 12.02 19.19 -20.28
N THR A 203 12.63 19.44 -21.44
CA THR A 203 12.01 19.07 -22.73
C THR A 203 11.67 17.58 -22.81
N TYR A 204 12.42 16.73 -22.10
CA TYR A 204 12.19 15.29 -22.02
C TYR A 204 11.07 14.90 -21.04
N SER A 205 10.98 15.51 -19.85
CA SER A 205 9.86 15.21 -18.95
C SER A 205 8.54 15.73 -19.54
N LEU A 206 8.57 16.91 -20.16
CA LEU A 206 7.42 17.49 -20.86
C LEU A 206 6.94 16.63 -22.04
N SER A 207 7.82 15.95 -22.77
CA SER A 207 7.41 15.08 -23.88
C SER A 207 6.68 13.81 -23.39
N LEU A 208 7.01 13.30 -22.20
CA LEU A 208 6.32 12.17 -21.58
C LEU A 208 4.92 12.58 -21.09
N VAL A 209 4.78 13.70 -20.37
CA VAL A 209 3.48 14.10 -19.77
C VAL A 209 2.50 14.74 -20.75
N ARG A 210 2.95 15.29 -21.89
CA ARG A 210 2.03 15.82 -22.91
C ARG A 210 1.00 14.79 -23.37
N MET A 211 1.37 13.51 -23.34
CA MET A 211 0.49 12.40 -23.71
C MET A 211 -0.22 11.77 -22.50
N CYS A 212 0.26 12.02 -21.29
CA CYS A 212 -0.26 11.48 -20.04
C CYS A 212 -0.24 12.57 -18.94
N PRO A 213 -1.16 13.54 -19.00
CA PRO A 213 -1.15 14.70 -18.11
C PRO A 213 -1.44 14.35 -16.65
N ASP A 214 -2.09 13.20 -16.40
CA ASP A 214 -2.37 12.70 -15.05
C ASP A 214 -1.18 11.94 -14.43
N ALA A 215 -0.09 11.73 -15.18
CA ALA A 215 1.06 10.92 -14.74
C ALA A 215 2.22 11.79 -14.25
N TYR A 216 2.89 11.32 -13.20
CA TYR A 216 4.08 11.87 -12.59
C TYR A 216 5.29 11.71 -13.52
N SER A 217 6.12 12.74 -13.72
CA SER A 217 7.29 12.65 -14.62
C SER A 217 8.61 13.19 -14.07
N TYR A 218 8.56 14.05 -13.05
CA TYR A 218 9.73 14.53 -12.31
C TYR A 218 9.34 14.94 -10.88
N THR A 219 10.29 14.95 -9.94
CA THR A 219 10.08 14.90 -8.47
C THR A 219 9.39 16.11 -7.82
N LEU A 220 8.96 17.12 -8.57
CA LEU A 220 8.24 18.30 -8.03
C LEU A 220 6.81 18.41 -8.59
N ASP A 221 6.30 17.37 -9.26
CA ASP A 221 4.93 17.28 -9.81
C ASP A 221 3.82 17.07 -8.74
N ASP A 222 4.16 17.09 -7.44
CA ASP A 222 3.32 16.63 -6.31
C ASP A 222 1.95 17.32 -6.16
N ALA A 223 1.76 18.54 -6.67
CA ALA A 223 0.52 19.28 -6.44
C ALA A 223 -0.65 18.86 -7.35
N SER A 224 -0.40 18.19 -8.49
CA SER A 224 -1.47 17.86 -9.48
C SER A 224 -1.53 16.40 -9.93
N THR A 225 -0.60 15.55 -9.53
CA THR A 225 -0.46 14.17 -10.08
C THR A 225 -0.68 13.07 -9.05
N THR A 226 -0.70 13.40 -7.75
CA THR A 226 -1.04 12.46 -6.68
C THR A 226 -2.54 12.47 -6.42
N PHE A 227 -3.17 11.30 -6.52
CA PHE A 227 -4.60 11.10 -6.26
C PHE A 227 -4.82 10.53 -4.86
N THR A 228 -5.98 10.84 -4.27
CA THR A 228 -6.35 10.36 -2.95
C THR A 228 -7.73 9.73 -2.92
N CYS A 229 -7.86 8.65 -2.16
CA CYS A 229 -9.14 8.01 -1.83
C CYS A 229 -9.24 7.71 -0.32
N PRO A 230 -10.44 7.49 0.23
CA PRO A 230 -10.59 6.95 1.58
C PRO A 230 -10.01 5.54 1.71
N SER A 231 -9.40 5.21 2.85
CA SER A 231 -8.89 3.86 3.13
C SER A 231 -9.93 2.77 2.93
N GLY A 232 -9.50 1.65 2.36
CA GLY A 232 -10.37 0.52 2.05
C GLY A 232 -11.04 0.63 0.68
N THR A 233 -10.66 1.63 -0.12
CA THR A 233 -11.03 1.71 -1.53
C THR A 233 -10.39 0.53 -2.27
N ASN A 234 -11.18 -0.16 -3.09
CA ASN A 234 -10.65 -1.14 -4.04
C ASN A 234 -10.27 -0.43 -5.34
N TYR A 235 -9.33 -1.00 -6.08
CA TYR A 235 -8.79 -0.39 -7.29
C TYR A 235 -8.80 -1.34 -8.48
N GLN A 236 -8.69 -0.76 -9.66
CA GLN A 236 -8.52 -1.46 -10.92
C GLN A 236 -7.34 -0.85 -11.69
N ILE A 237 -6.47 -1.71 -12.18
CA ILE A 237 -5.37 -1.35 -13.08
C ILE A 237 -5.65 -2.02 -14.43
N TYR A 238 -5.67 -1.23 -15.50
CA TYR A 238 -5.74 -1.76 -16.86
C TYR A 238 -4.44 -1.49 -17.59
N PHE A 239 -3.85 -2.53 -18.15
CA PHE A 239 -2.80 -2.38 -19.16
C PHE A 239 -3.43 -2.24 -20.53
N CYS A 240 -2.93 -1.29 -21.34
CA CYS A 240 -3.50 -0.90 -22.63
C CYS A 240 -4.99 -0.50 -22.57
N PRO A 241 -5.38 0.43 -21.67
CA PRO A 241 -6.76 0.92 -21.63
C PRO A 241 -7.15 1.65 -22.94
N PRO A 242 -8.44 1.70 -23.28
CA PRO A 242 -8.93 2.53 -24.39
C PRO A 242 -8.60 4.01 -24.18
N THR A 243 -8.20 4.69 -25.27
CA THR A 243 -7.94 6.14 -25.28
C THR A 243 -9.23 6.95 -25.10
N ASP A 244 -10.36 6.48 -25.65
CA ASP A 244 -11.67 7.12 -25.52
C ASP A 244 -12.62 6.27 -24.66
N ILE A 245 -13.10 6.86 -23.55
CA ILE A 245 -14.01 6.20 -22.58
C ILE A 245 -15.39 5.88 -23.21
N THR A 246 -15.71 6.49 -24.35
CA THR A 246 -17.00 6.32 -25.04
C THR A 246 -17.13 4.97 -25.77
N SER A 247 -16.06 4.18 -25.88
CA SER A 247 -16.03 2.96 -26.72
C SER A 247 -16.20 1.63 -25.96
N SER A 248 -16.19 1.59 -24.63
CA SER A 248 -16.26 0.31 -23.91
C SER A 248 -17.56 0.18 -23.12
N SER A 249 -18.52 -0.59 -23.68
CA SER A 249 -19.59 -1.20 -22.90
C SER A 249 -19.00 -2.19 -21.88
N PRO A 250 -19.45 -2.22 -20.62
CA PRO A 250 -18.96 -3.17 -19.63
C PRO A 250 -19.34 -4.59 -20.08
N THR A 251 -18.32 -5.40 -20.39
CA THR A 251 -18.51 -6.85 -20.57
C THR A 251 -18.57 -7.47 -19.17
N PRO A 252 -19.61 -8.24 -18.82
CA PRO A 252 -19.74 -8.81 -17.50
C PRO A 252 -18.60 -9.82 -17.21
N PRO A 253 -18.15 -9.91 -15.95
CA PRO A 253 -17.12 -10.87 -15.56
C PRO A 253 -17.61 -12.32 -15.77
N PRO A 254 -16.73 -13.25 -16.21
CA PRO A 254 -17.10 -14.65 -16.33
C PRO A 254 -17.38 -15.26 -14.94
N PRO A 255 -18.39 -16.14 -14.81
CA PRO A 255 -18.75 -16.75 -13.53
C PRO A 255 -17.64 -17.67 -13.00
N PRO A 256 -17.48 -17.77 -11.66
CA PRO A 256 -16.54 -18.69 -11.05
C PRO A 256 -16.97 -20.15 -11.26
N ILE A 257 -16.03 -20.99 -11.70
CA ILE A 257 -16.20 -22.44 -11.82
C ILE A 257 -16.35 -23.03 -10.42
N ALA A 258 -17.54 -23.55 -10.12
CA ALA A 258 -17.83 -24.27 -8.89
C ALA A 258 -17.34 -25.73 -9.00
N THR A 259 -16.29 -26.08 -8.27
CA THR A 259 -15.94 -27.47 -7.98
C THR A 259 -16.91 -28.02 -6.93
N GLY A 260 -17.85 -28.88 -7.36
CA GLY A 260 -18.78 -29.57 -6.47
C GLY A 260 -18.10 -30.60 -5.56
N PRO A 261 -18.68 -30.91 -4.39
CA PRO A 261 -18.12 -31.87 -3.45
C PRO A 261 -18.54 -33.30 -3.82
N SER A 262 -17.56 -34.21 -3.94
CA SER A 262 -17.81 -35.65 -4.00
C SER A 262 -18.08 -36.16 -2.60
N GLY A 263 -19.31 -36.59 -2.34
CA GLY A 263 -19.65 -37.36 -1.16
C GLY A 263 -19.08 -38.77 -1.26
N MET A 264 -18.65 -39.32 -0.12
CA MET A 264 -18.62 -40.76 0.07
C MET A 264 -18.97 -41.07 1.53
N GLU A 265 -20.18 -41.61 1.71
CA GLU A 265 -20.58 -42.36 2.89
C GLU A 265 -19.77 -43.66 2.98
N SER A 266 -19.46 -44.10 4.21
CA SER A 266 -19.43 -45.53 4.52
C SER A 266 -19.74 -45.76 5.99
N SER A 267 -20.51 -46.83 6.20
CA SER A 267 -21.29 -47.21 7.37
C SER A 267 -20.57 -48.11 8.37
N SER A 268 -21.13 -48.14 9.59
CA SER A 268 -21.28 -49.28 10.52
C SER A 268 -20.09 -49.74 11.39
N LYS A 269 -20.25 -49.61 12.72
CA LYS A 269 -20.61 -50.75 13.60
C LYS A 269 -21.01 -50.34 15.03
N ARG A 270 -21.94 -51.15 15.56
CA ARG A 270 -22.58 -51.17 16.88
C ARG A 270 -21.61 -51.13 18.07
N GLY A 271 -22.07 -50.52 19.18
CA GLY A 271 -21.59 -50.81 20.54
C GLY A 271 -22.39 -50.04 21.58
N GLY A 272 -22.99 -50.73 22.54
CA GLY A 272 -24.01 -50.23 23.47
C GLY A 272 -23.54 -49.21 24.53
N ARG A 273 -24.56 -48.58 25.12
CA ARG A 273 -24.54 -47.56 26.18
C ARG A 273 -23.72 -47.99 27.41
N VAL A 274 -22.85 -47.10 27.89
CA VAL A 274 -22.63 -46.86 29.33
C VAL A 274 -22.62 -45.36 29.54
N VAL A 275 -23.66 -44.87 30.22
CA VAL A 275 -23.81 -43.50 30.70
C VAL A 275 -23.17 -43.42 32.09
N ALA A 276 -22.52 -42.29 32.38
CA ALA A 276 -21.89 -41.87 33.64
C ALA A 276 -20.55 -42.57 33.95
N THR A 277 -19.40 -41.94 34.21
CA THR A 277 -19.11 -40.61 34.80
C THR A 277 -17.61 -40.32 34.56
N ILE A 278 -17.22 -39.08 34.21
CA ILE A 278 -16.05 -38.29 34.67
C ILE A 278 -15.98 -37.04 33.77
N VAL A 279 -16.71 -36.00 34.17
CA VAL A 279 -16.68 -34.63 33.59
C VAL A 279 -16.05 -33.67 34.61
N VAL A 280 -14.92 -34.04 35.23
CA VAL A 280 -14.23 -33.15 36.19
C VAL A 280 -12.74 -32.93 35.89
N SER A 281 -12.14 -33.61 34.90
CA SER A 281 -10.70 -33.44 34.60
C SER A 281 -10.37 -32.64 33.33
N VAL A 282 -11.32 -32.43 32.41
CA VAL A 282 -11.04 -31.82 31.09
C VAL A 282 -11.00 -30.29 31.13
N ILE A 283 -11.79 -29.65 32.00
CA ILE A 283 -11.94 -28.18 32.05
C ILE A 283 -10.73 -27.51 32.70
N GLY A 284 -10.08 -28.17 33.67
CA GLY A 284 -8.87 -27.66 34.32
C GLY A 284 -7.66 -27.67 33.40
N SER A 285 -7.45 -28.76 32.66
CA SER A 285 -6.30 -28.90 31.75
C SER A 285 -6.37 -27.96 30.53
N THR A 286 -7.57 -27.71 29.98
CA THR A 286 -7.72 -26.76 28.87
C THR A 286 -7.49 -25.32 29.31
N SER A 287 -7.93 -24.96 30.52
CA SER A 287 -7.76 -23.61 31.07
C SER A 287 -6.29 -23.29 31.38
N VAL A 288 -5.55 -24.26 31.92
CA VAL A 288 -4.11 -24.09 32.18
C VAL A 288 -3.34 -24.02 30.86
N LEU A 289 -3.70 -24.82 29.85
CA LEU A 289 -3.03 -24.79 28.55
C LEU A 289 -3.28 -23.49 27.80
N THR A 290 -4.50 -22.93 27.82
CA THR A 290 -4.80 -21.64 27.17
C THR A 290 -4.11 -20.47 27.88
N ILE A 291 -4.03 -20.50 29.21
CA ILE A 291 -3.28 -19.49 30.00
C ILE A 291 -1.78 -19.58 29.70
N LEU A 292 -1.21 -20.79 29.60
CA LEU A 292 0.19 -20.97 29.22
C LEU A 292 0.48 -20.50 27.80
N ILE A 293 -0.39 -20.81 26.83
CA ILE A 293 -0.23 -20.36 25.45
C ILE A 293 -0.35 -18.84 25.35
N THR A 294 -1.32 -18.22 26.01
CA THR A 294 -1.47 -16.75 26.03
C THR A 294 -0.30 -16.08 26.73
N TYR A 295 0.18 -16.62 27.86
CA TYR A 295 1.40 -16.15 28.51
C TYR A 295 2.62 -16.23 27.59
N ILE A 296 2.79 -17.33 26.84
CA ILE A 296 3.87 -17.49 25.87
C ILE A 296 3.73 -16.47 24.72
N ILE A 297 2.52 -16.23 24.21
CA ILE A 297 2.27 -15.25 23.15
C ILE A 297 2.57 -13.83 23.65
N ILE A 298 2.09 -13.45 24.83
CA ILE A 298 2.34 -12.14 25.45
C ILE A 298 3.84 -11.97 25.70
N LYS A 299 4.52 -12.96 26.29
CA LYS A 299 5.96 -12.90 26.55
C LYS A 299 6.78 -12.84 25.25
N ARG A 300 6.38 -13.55 24.20
CA ARG A 300 7.00 -13.44 22.86
C ARG A 300 6.75 -12.06 22.24
N ARG A 301 5.57 -11.47 22.45
CA ARG A 301 5.23 -10.14 21.92
C ARG A 301 5.96 -9.03 22.66
N ILE A 302 6.07 -9.12 23.99
CA ILE A 302 6.89 -8.23 24.83
C ILE A 302 8.36 -8.37 24.46
N ARG A 303 8.86 -9.60 24.26
CA ARG A 303 10.24 -9.82 23.82
C ARG A 303 10.53 -9.21 22.44
N ARG A 304 9.63 -9.38 21.46
CA ARG A 304 9.77 -8.71 20.15
C ARG A 304 9.70 -7.19 20.28
N HIS A 305 8.86 -6.67 21.17
CA HIS A 305 8.77 -5.22 21.41
C HIS A 305 10.02 -4.67 22.11
N GLN A 306 10.69 -5.47 22.94
CA GLN A 306 12.00 -5.13 23.52
C GLN A 306 13.10 -5.20 22.45
N GLU A 307 13.09 -6.23 21.59
CA GLU A 307 14.02 -6.33 20.45
C GLU A 307 13.90 -5.12 19.49
N MET A 308 12.69 -4.60 19.24
CA MET A 308 12.52 -3.38 18.42
C MET A 308 12.97 -2.09 19.11
N HIS A 309 12.88 -2.00 20.45
CA HIS A 309 13.36 -0.81 21.18
C HIS A 309 14.88 -0.77 21.28
N ASP A 310 15.53 -1.93 21.36
CA ASP A 310 16.98 -2.04 21.31
C ASP A 310 17.50 -1.66 19.90
N GLU A 311 16.79 -2.04 18.82
CA GLU A 311 17.10 -1.59 17.44
C GLU A 311 16.84 -0.09 17.22
N GLU A 312 15.82 0.51 17.85
CA GLU A 312 15.55 1.95 17.78
C GLU A 312 16.64 2.80 18.46
N GLN A 313 17.19 2.34 19.59
CA GLN A 313 18.29 3.04 20.28
C GLN A 313 19.62 2.96 19.52
N GLU A 314 19.85 1.90 18.75
CA GLU A 314 21.05 1.77 17.90
C GLU A 314 20.97 2.68 16.65
N PHE A 315 19.77 3.00 16.17
CA PHE A 315 19.55 3.88 15.01
C PHE A 315 19.58 5.39 15.35
N GLU A 316 19.44 5.76 16.63
CA GLU A 316 19.38 7.16 17.07
C GLU A 316 20.77 7.86 17.11
N GLU A 317 21.87 7.10 17.12
CA GLU A 317 23.24 7.65 17.14
C GLU A 317 23.89 7.85 15.75
N LEU A 318 23.23 7.48 14.64
CA LEU A 318 23.76 7.70 13.29
C LEU A 318 23.18 8.99 12.67
N PRO A 319 24.00 10.00 12.33
CA PRO A 319 23.52 11.21 11.69
C PRO A 319 23.28 10.91 10.20
N LEU A 320 22.09 10.42 9.84
CA LEU A 320 21.67 10.28 8.45
C LEU A 320 20.64 11.36 8.09
N GLN A 321 21.11 12.23 7.20
CA GLN A 321 20.44 13.38 6.62
C GLN A 321 19.32 12.93 5.68
N GLY A 322 18.07 13.36 5.94
CA GLY A 322 16.96 13.24 4.99
C GLY A 322 15.68 12.51 5.44
N MET A 323 15.55 12.07 6.69
CA MET A 323 14.31 11.44 7.18
C MET A 323 13.36 12.46 7.85
N PRO A 324 12.03 12.41 7.62
CA PRO A 324 11.09 13.32 8.27
C PRO A 324 11.06 13.07 9.79
N ARG A 325 11.51 14.05 10.59
CA ARG A 325 11.38 14.04 12.04
C ARG A 325 9.97 14.48 12.45
N ARG A 326 9.35 13.74 13.37
CA ARG A 326 8.09 14.15 14.02
C ARG A 326 8.41 15.14 15.13
N PHE A 327 7.73 16.28 15.13
CA PHE A 327 7.82 17.30 16.17
C PHE A 327 6.48 17.41 16.91
N THR A 328 6.53 17.69 18.20
CA THR A 328 5.32 18.01 18.97
C THR A 328 4.82 19.40 18.62
N PHE A 329 3.53 19.67 18.82
CA PHE A 329 2.96 20.99 18.58
C PHE A 329 3.69 22.10 19.37
N GLN A 330 4.08 21.81 20.61
CA GLN A 330 4.80 22.76 21.47
C GLN A 330 6.17 23.13 20.89
N GLN A 331 6.91 22.15 20.34
CA GLN A 331 8.19 22.39 19.69
C GLN A 331 8.03 23.26 18.43
N LEU A 332 6.95 23.08 17.69
CA LEU A 332 6.67 23.89 16.50
C LEU A 332 6.25 25.31 16.84
N GLN A 333 5.48 25.48 17.91
CA GLN A 333 5.08 26.80 18.40
C GLN A 333 6.30 27.60 18.88
N GLU A 334 7.25 26.95 19.55
CA GLU A 334 8.51 27.57 19.96
C GLU A 334 9.40 27.89 18.76
N ALA A 335 9.50 26.97 17.80
CA ALA A 335 10.31 27.16 16.60
C ALA A 335 9.84 28.31 15.70
N THR A 336 8.54 28.52 15.61
CA THR A 336 7.92 29.48 14.67
C THR A 336 7.59 30.84 15.30
N ASP A 337 8.11 31.12 16.50
CA ASP A 337 7.73 32.30 17.31
C ASP A 337 6.19 32.44 17.39
N GLN A 338 5.52 31.35 17.76
CA GLN A 338 4.05 31.24 17.77
C GLN A 338 3.39 31.45 16.40
N PHE A 339 3.98 30.90 15.33
CA PHE A 339 3.46 30.99 13.96
C PHE A 339 3.35 32.44 13.45
N ARG A 340 4.31 33.29 13.82
CA ARG A 340 4.27 34.72 13.51
C ARG A 340 4.44 35.02 12.02
N ASP A 341 5.40 34.35 11.38
CA ASP A 341 5.83 34.67 10.02
C ASP A 341 5.24 33.67 9.01
N LYS A 342 4.10 34.05 8.41
CA LYS A 342 3.39 33.26 7.41
C LYS A 342 3.98 33.46 6.01
N LEU A 343 4.37 32.37 5.38
CA LEU A 343 4.94 32.33 4.03
C LEU A 343 3.89 32.19 2.92
N GLY A 344 2.74 31.59 3.21
CA GLY A 344 1.69 31.38 2.21
C GLY A 344 0.47 30.61 2.73
N GLU A 345 -0.58 30.52 1.90
CA GLU A 345 -1.81 29.79 2.20
C GLU A 345 -2.37 29.13 0.93
N GLY A 346 -2.84 27.90 1.04
CA GLY A 346 -3.46 27.16 -0.07
C GLY A 346 -4.36 26.03 0.42
N GLY A 347 -4.77 25.13 -0.49
CA GLY A 347 -5.69 24.02 -0.17
C GLY A 347 -5.18 23.02 0.89
N PHE A 348 -3.91 23.13 1.27
CA PHE A 348 -3.26 22.28 2.27
C PHE A 348 -3.04 22.97 3.64
N GLY A 349 -3.43 24.24 3.79
CA GLY A 349 -3.28 25.00 5.03
C GLY A 349 -2.38 26.24 4.89
N SER A 350 -2.02 26.82 6.04
CA SER A 350 -1.08 27.95 6.13
C SER A 350 0.34 27.46 6.36
N VAL A 351 1.31 28.10 5.71
CA VAL A 351 2.73 27.76 5.82
C VAL A 351 3.44 28.82 6.64
N PHE A 352 4.23 28.42 7.63
CA PHE A 352 4.99 29.32 8.51
C PHE A 352 6.49 28.99 8.48
N VAL A 353 7.33 30.01 8.69
CA VAL A 353 8.77 29.82 8.88
C VAL A 353 9.09 29.67 10.38
N GLY A 354 10.05 28.81 10.70
CA GLY A 354 10.56 28.66 12.06
C GLY A 354 12.00 28.12 12.09
N GLN A 355 12.61 28.09 13.27
CA GLN A 355 13.97 27.64 13.49
C GLN A 355 14.03 26.67 14.69
N ILE A 356 14.68 25.50 14.51
CA ILE A 356 14.96 24.55 15.60
C ILE A 356 16.46 24.27 15.60
N GLY A 357 17.17 24.76 16.63
CA GLY A 357 18.64 24.75 16.65
C GLY A 357 19.22 25.60 15.51
N ASP A 358 20.15 25.03 14.75
CA ASP A 358 20.81 25.72 13.62
C ASP A 358 20.07 25.54 12.27
N ILE A 359 18.84 25.00 12.28
CA ILE A 359 18.13 24.63 11.04
C ILE A 359 16.84 25.45 10.87
N ILE A 360 16.65 26.02 9.67
CA ILE A 360 15.42 26.72 9.26
C ILE A 360 14.41 25.71 8.70
N LEU A 361 13.15 25.88 9.07
CA LEU A 361 12.06 24.96 8.77
C LEU A 361 10.88 25.71 8.14
N SER A 362 10.18 25.03 7.24
CA SER A 362 8.84 25.44 6.78
C SER A 362 7.83 24.41 7.26
N THR A 363 6.79 24.85 7.95
CA THR A 363 5.80 23.98 8.59
C THR A 363 4.41 24.28 8.03
N ILE A 364 3.60 23.23 7.83
CA ILE A 364 2.20 23.37 7.40
C ILE A 364 1.31 23.23 8.64
N ASP A 365 0.55 24.27 8.95
CA ASP A 365 -0.46 24.20 10.00
C ASP A 365 -1.77 23.65 9.42
N LYS A 366 -2.20 22.50 9.97
CA LYS A 366 -3.58 22.05 9.90
C LYS A 366 -4.02 21.80 11.34
N ASN A 367 -4.86 22.70 11.85
CA ASN A 367 -5.52 22.65 13.15
C ASN A 367 -5.50 21.27 13.83
N SER A 368 -4.57 21.16 14.79
CA SER A 368 -4.44 20.21 15.90
C SER A 368 -4.46 18.70 15.57
N GLU A 369 -3.28 18.12 15.31
CA GLU A 369 -2.63 17.09 16.17
C GLU A 369 -1.32 16.52 15.58
N ALA A 370 -0.95 16.85 14.33
CA ALA A 370 0.39 16.62 13.80
C ALA A 370 0.69 17.52 12.58
N ALA A 371 1.83 18.19 12.57
CA ALA A 371 2.32 18.99 11.45
C ALA A 371 3.56 18.35 10.83
N PHE A 372 3.65 18.40 9.50
CA PHE A 372 4.81 17.94 8.73
C PHE A 372 5.78 19.10 8.54
N VAL A 373 7.05 18.85 8.83
CA VAL A 373 8.14 19.83 8.73
C VAL A 373 8.97 19.54 7.49
N LYS A 374 9.04 20.48 6.54
CA LYS A 374 10.05 20.46 5.48
C LYS A 374 11.29 21.20 5.97
N LEU A 375 12.41 20.48 6.05
CA LEU A 375 13.74 21.04 6.35
C LEU A 375 14.20 21.91 5.17
N ALA A 376 14.48 23.20 5.41
CA ALA A 376 15.09 24.08 4.43
C ALA A 376 16.50 24.47 4.93
N PHE A 377 17.54 23.99 4.26
CA PHE A 377 18.90 24.41 4.59
C PHE A 377 19.12 25.86 4.13
N SER A 378 19.46 26.75 5.07
CA SER A 378 19.95 28.09 4.76
C SER A 378 21.45 28.01 4.52
N ALA A 379 21.90 28.28 3.29
CA ALA A 379 23.30 28.55 3.03
C ALA A 379 23.58 30.01 3.39
N GLN A 380 24.30 30.25 4.49
CA GLN A 380 24.97 31.53 4.68
C GLN A 380 26.16 31.62 3.72
N ILE A 381 26.24 32.77 3.05
CA ILE A 381 27.21 33.11 1.99
C ILE A 381 28.65 33.05 2.50
#